data_AF-A0A3B6TBT4-F1
#
_entry.id   AF-A0A3B6TBT4-F1
#
_cell.length_a   1.000
_cell.length_b   1.000
_cell.length_c   1.000
_cell.angle_alpha   90.00
_cell.angle_beta   90.00
_cell.angle_gamma   90.00
#
_symmetry.space_group_name_H-M   'P 1'
#
loop_
_entity.id
_entity.type
_entity.pdbx_description
1 polymer ?
#
loop_
_entity_poly.entity_id
_entity_poly.type
_entity_poly.pdbx_seq_one_letter_code
_entity_poly.pdbx_strand_id
1 'polypeptide(L)'
;MPPRRRGGSGYRGVRVRPSGTYSASIRLGGGMRLGLGTFDTAQDGARAYDAAAWRLRRSRWDMNFTEVATPERAQELAPFPRLITDEDRRKNRRRERRLSLAEMDEEAMALWRQRFPQDIINEEQFFAERRAERKEKRKERAAYREDKLTWKAVAKYNMALGDASSWDSRDDRFLDAYVQTSEEDITETESESENDE
;
A
#
# COMPACT_ATOMS: atom_id res chain seq x y z
N MET A 1 -8.70 33.63 33.81
CA MET A 1 -7.27 33.83 34.20
C MET A 1 -6.45 33.96 32.93
N PRO A 2 -5.54 34.94 32.80
CA PRO A 2 -4.72 35.07 31.60
C PRO A 2 -3.69 33.94 31.52
N PRO A 3 -3.33 33.46 30.32
CA PRO A 3 -2.27 32.46 30.16
C PRO A 3 -0.96 33.03 30.71
N ARG A 4 -0.26 32.26 31.54
CA ARG A 4 1.04 32.66 32.11
C ARG A 4 2.01 32.94 30.95
N ARG A 5 2.43 34.20 30.79
CA ARG A 5 3.33 34.64 29.71
C ARG A 5 4.61 33.79 29.71
N ARG A 6 4.87 33.07 28.61
CA ARG A 6 6.09 32.30 28.39
C ARG A 6 6.78 32.82 27.13
N GLY A 7 7.91 33.50 27.30
CA GLY A 7 8.82 33.92 26.22
C GLY A 7 8.21 34.80 25.12
N GLY A 8 8.97 35.06 24.05
CA GLY A 8 8.58 35.94 22.94
C GLY A 8 7.45 35.41 22.04
N SER A 9 7.03 34.14 22.20
CA SER A 9 5.92 33.54 21.44
C SER A 9 4.58 33.58 22.19
N GLY A 10 4.58 33.87 23.49
CA GLY A 10 3.37 33.86 24.32
C GLY A 10 2.84 32.47 24.71
N TYR A 11 3.32 31.39 24.08
CA TYR A 11 2.84 30.02 24.28
C TYR A 11 3.94 29.07 24.79
N ARG A 12 3.54 28.07 25.58
CA ARG A 12 4.46 27.04 26.09
C ARG A 12 4.96 26.15 24.95
N GLY A 13 6.27 25.88 24.95
CA GLY A 13 6.89 24.96 24.01
C GLY A 13 7.07 25.52 22.60
N VAL A 14 6.59 26.74 22.33
CA VAL A 14 6.73 27.42 21.04
C VAL A 14 7.87 28.44 21.13
N ARG A 15 8.75 28.48 20.13
CA ARG A 15 9.82 29.48 20.01
C ARG A 15 9.75 30.17 18.66
N VAL A 16 9.89 31.49 18.68
CA VAL A 16 9.99 32.32 17.46
C VAL A 16 11.41 32.19 16.90
N ARG A 17 11.52 31.92 15.60
CA ARG A 17 12.79 31.97 14.87
C ARG A 17 12.96 33.35 14.21
N PRO A 18 14.20 33.80 13.93
CA PRO A 18 14.44 35.05 13.20
C PRO A 18 13.78 35.09 11.81
N SER A 19 13.51 33.93 11.21
CA SER A 19 12.78 33.78 9.95
C SER A 19 11.28 34.06 10.04
N GLY A 20 10.75 34.41 11.22
CA GLY A 20 9.31 34.62 11.44
C GLY A 20 8.50 33.35 11.68
N THR A 21 9.09 32.16 11.47
CA THR A 21 8.45 30.86 11.71
C THR A 21 8.47 30.45 13.18
N TYR A 22 7.50 29.66 13.61
CA TYR A 22 7.37 29.16 14.99
C TYR A 22 7.77 27.69 15.07
N SER A 23 8.71 27.33 15.94
CA SER A 23 9.06 25.92 16.21
C SER A 23 8.43 25.46 17.52
N ALA A 24 7.71 24.33 17.50
CA ALA A 24 7.18 23.72 18.71
C ALA A 24 8.02 22.52 19.16
N SER A 25 8.28 22.42 20.46
CA SER A 25 9.03 21.31 21.06
C SER A 25 8.51 20.98 22.45
N ILE A 26 8.57 19.70 22.83
CA ILE A 26 8.18 19.21 24.14
C ILE A 26 9.35 18.49 24.83
N ARG A 27 9.48 18.69 26.15
CA ARG A 27 10.46 17.96 26.95
C ARG A 27 9.91 16.59 27.32
N LEU A 28 10.73 15.56 27.19
CA LEU A 28 10.49 14.22 27.71
C LEU A 28 11.25 14.07 29.04
N GLY A 29 10.91 13.05 29.83
CA GLY A 29 11.67 12.71 31.04
C GLY A 29 13.14 12.43 30.70
N GLY A 30 14.05 12.61 31.66
CA GLY A 30 15.48 12.32 31.43
C GLY A 30 16.21 13.33 30.54
N GLY A 31 15.71 14.57 30.41
CA GLY A 31 16.41 15.65 29.70
C GLY A 31 16.26 15.63 28.17
N MET A 32 15.56 14.64 27.61
CA MET A 32 15.29 14.53 26.18
C MET A 32 14.30 15.59 25.69
N ARG A 33 14.44 16.06 24.44
CA ARG A 33 13.53 17.03 23.80
C ARG A 33 13.04 16.47 22.47
N LEU A 34 11.73 16.53 22.24
CA LEU A 34 11.09 16.13 20.99
C LEU A 34 10.65 17.39 20.23
N GLY A 35 11.15 17.55 19.01
CA GLY A 35 10.67 18.57 18.08
C GLY A 35 9.34 18.14 17.45
N LEU A 36 8.31 18.96 17.59
CA LEU A 36 6.96 18.67 17.08
C LEU A 36 6.76 19.19 15.66
N GLY A 37 7.56 20.16 15.23
CA GLY A 37 7.54 20.73 13.89
C GLY A 37 7.81 22.22 13.86
N THR A 38 7.75 22.78 12.66
CA THR A 38 7.73 24.23 12.38
C THR A 38 6.37 24.61 11.83
N PHE A 39 5.84 25.73 12.29
CA PHE A 39 4.49 26.23 12.02
C PHE A 39 4.55 27.71 11.64
N ASP A 40 3.60 28.15 10.81
CA ASP A 40 3.52 29.54 10.37
C ASP A 40 2.90 30.44 11.44
N THR A 41 2.02 29.88 12.29
CA THR A 41 1.40 30.61 13.41
C THR A 41 1.86 30.08 14.77
N ALA A 42 1.91 30.98 15.75
CA ALA A 42 2.20 30.62 17.14
C ALA A 42 1.11 29.71 17.75
N GLN A 43 -0.14 29.93 17.32
CA GLN A 43 -1.32 29.21 17.78
C GLN A 43 -1.29 27.74 17.33
N ASP A 44 -0.93 27.48 16.06
CA ASP A 44 -0.83 26.11 15.54
C ASP A 44 0.29 25.34 16.24
N GLY A 45 1.44 25.98 16.44
CA GLY A 45 2.53 25.40 17.23
C GLY A 45 2.11 25.11 18.68
N ALA A 46 1.29 25.95 19.28
CA ALA A 46 0.78 25.76 20.64
C ALA A 46 -0.26 24.63 20.72
N ARG A 47 -1.11 24.47 19.71
CA ARG A 47 -2.05 23.33 19.59
C ARG A 47 -1.28 22.02 19.42
N ALA A 48 -0.21 22.03 18.62
CA ALA A 48 0.66 20.87 18.48
C ALA A 48 1.38 20.50 19.79
N TYR A 49 1.80 21.50 20.57
CA TYR A 49 2.34 21.27 21.91
C TYR A 49 1.32 20.61 22.85
N ASP A 50 0.07 21.05 22.84
CA ASP A 50 -0.99 20.50 23.70
C ASP A 50 -1.35 19.06 23.33
N ALA A 51 -1.45 18.77 22.03
CA ALA A 51 -1.64 17.41 21.54
C ALA A 51 -0.51 16.47 22.00
N ALA A 52 0.74 16.93 21.91
CA ALA A 52 1.89 16.17 22.40
C ALA A 52 1.90 16.03 23.92
N ALA A 53 1.53 17.09 24.66
CA ALA A 53 1.44 17.07 26.12
C ALA A 53 0.38 16.09 26.60
N TRP A 54 -0.77 16.03 25.93
CA TRP A 54 -1.81 15.05 26.20
C TRP A 54 -1.29 13.63 25.95
N ARG A 55 -0.66 13.36 24.80
CA ARG A 55 -0.08 12.04 24.50
C ARG A 55 0.91 11.58 25.59
N LEU A 56 1.68 12.50 26.15
CA LEU A 56 2.59 12.26 27.28
C LEU A 56 1.89 12.20 28.65
N ARG A 57 0.55 12.19 28.68
CA ARG A 57 -0.29 12.19 29.88
C ARG A 57 0.07 13.31 30.87
N ARG A 58 0.51 14.47 30.35
CA ARG A 58 0.76 15.65 31.17
C ARG A 58 -0.55 16.21 31.70
N SER A 59 -0.49 16.87 32.85
CA SER A 59 -1.67 17.48 33.46
C SER A 59 -2.28 18.56 32.57
N ARG A 60 -3.60 18.77 32.68
CA ARG A 60 -4.31 19.84 31.95
C ARG A 60 -3.76 21.23 32.25
N TRP A 61 -3.18 21.42 33.44
CA TRP A 61 -2.48 22.65 33.85
C TRP A 61 -1.20 22.90 33.06
N ASP A 62 -0.67 21.89 32.38
CA ASP A 62 0.53 22.01 31.57
C ASP A 62 0.27 22.42 30.11
N MET A 63 -0.99 22.48 29.68
CA MET A 63 -1.42 22.83 28.32
C MET A 63 -1.66 24.34 28.13
N ASN A 64 -1.63 24.81 26.88
CA ASN A 64 -1.87 26.19 26.47
C ASN A 64 -3.37 26.51 26.28
N PHE A 65 -4.14 25.54 25.78
CA PHE A 65 -5.57 25.65 25.50
C PHE A 65 -6.36 24.67 26.37
N THR A 66 -7.52 25.13 26.83
CA THR A 66 -8.49 24.29 27.55
C THR A 66 -9.44 23.53 26.61
N GLU A 67 -9.40 23.83 25.31
CA GLU A 67 -10.36 23.32 24.30
C GLU A 67 -10.00 21.96 23.74
N VAL A 68 -8.76 21.51 23.92
CA VAL A 68 -8.40 20.12 23.61
C VAL A 68 -9.05 19.30 24.72
N ALA A 69 -10.26 18.81 24.45
CA ALA A 69 -11.06 17.97 25.35
C ALA A 69 -11.27 16.54 24.82
N THR A 70 -10.81 16.26 23.58
CA THR A 70 -10.90 14.92 22.98
C THR A 70 -9.59 14.50 22.29
N PRO A 71 -9.22 13.20 22.34
CA PRO A 71 -8.00 12.67 21.73
C PRO A 71 -8.01 12.75 20.20
N GLU A 72 -9.18 12.74 19.57
CA GLU A 72 -9.37 12.86 18.12
C GLU A 72 -8.96 14.24 17.63
N ARG A 73 -9.44 15.31 18.28
CA ARG A 73 -9.01 16.69 17.98
C ARG A 73 -7.50 16.88 18.20
N ALA A 74 -6.92 16.22 19.20
CA ALA A 74 -5.47 16.24 19.40
C ALA A 74 -4.71 15.54 18.26
N GLN A 75 -5.27 14.48 17.69
CA GLN A 75 -4.68 13.76 16.55
C GLN A 75 -4.81 14.55 15.23
N GLU A 76 -5.94 15.20 14.99
CA GLU A 76 -6.16 16.07 13.82
C GLU A 76 -5.26 17.30 13.84
N LEU A 77 -5.13 17.96 15.00
CA LEU A 77 -4.36 19.21 15.13
C LEU A 77 -2.84 19.00 15.09
N ALA A 78 -2.38 17.81 15.47
CA ALA A 78 -0.98 17.43 15.31
C ALA A 78 -0.87 15.93 15.06
N PRO A 79 -0.72 15.50 13.79
CA PRO A 79 -0.35 14.12 13.51
C PRO A 79 0.92 13.77 14.28
N PHE A 80 1.14 12.48 14.56
CA PHE A 80 2.37 12.06 15.21
C PHE A 80 3.56 12.67 14.48
N PRO A 81 4.49 13.38 15.17
CA PRO A 81 5.72 13.77 14.53
C PRO A 81 6.39 12.47 14.11
N ARG A 82 6.37 12.16 12.81
CA ARG A 82 7.34 11.22 12.24
C ARG A 82 8.67 11.81 12.67
N LEU A 83 9.49 11.04 13.40
CA LEU A 83 10.84 11.48 13.76
C LEU A 83 11.47 11.96 12.45
N ILE A 84 11.69 13.26 12.26
CA ILE A 84 12.33 13.74 11.03
C ILE A 84 13.82 13.50 11.27
N THR A 85 14.23 12.26 11.09
CA THR A 85 15.65 11.91 11.10
C THR A 85 16.30 12.45 9.82
N ASP A 86 17.62 12.60 9.82
CA ASP A 86 18.34 12.92 8.57
C ASP A 86 18.13 11.84 7.50
N GLU A 87 17.85 10.62 7.94
CA GLU A 87 17.47 9.53 7.07
C GLU A 87 16.09 9.74 6.42
N ASP A 88 15.09 10.27 7.14
CA ASP A 88 13.78 10.57 6.58
C ASP A 88 13.83 11.72 5.56
N ARG A 89 14.65 12.75 5.83
CA ARG A 89 14.92 13.81 4.83
C ARG A 89 15.62 13.25 3.59
N ARG A 90 16.53 12.29 3.77
CA ARG A 90 17.21 11.60 2.66
C ARG A 90 16.23 10.73 1.86
N LYS A 91 15.36 9.97 2.53
CA LYS A 91 14.33 9.14 1.90
C LYS A 91 13.32 9.99 1.14
N ASN A 92 12.87 11.11 1.72
CA ASN A 92 11.93 12.01 1.04
C ASN A 92 12.54 12.65 -0.20
N ARG A 93 13.78 13.17 -0.14
CA ARG A 93 14.48 13.70 -1.33
C ARG A 93 14.71 12.66 -2.42
N ARG A 94 14.96 11.40 -2.04
CA ARG A 94 15.05 10.28 -3.00
C ARG A 94 13.71 10.03 -3.68
N ARG A 95 12.61 10.07 -2.92
CA ARG A 95 11.25 9.92 -3.45
C ARG A 95 10.88 11.08 -4.39
N GLU A 96 11.13 12.32 -3.99
CA GLU A 96 10.89 13.52 -4.82
C GLU A 96 11.67 13.47 -6.13
N ARG A 97 12.94 13.03 -6.11
CA ARG A 97 13.73 12.84 -7.35
C ARG A 97 13.17 11.74 -8.24
N ARG A 98 12.68 10.64 -7.66
CA ARG A 98 12.02 9.56 -8.43
C ARG A 98 10.71 10.03 -9.05
N LEU A 99 9.90 10.77 -8.29
CA LEU A 99 8.65 11.34 -8.79
C LEU A 99 8.93 12.36 -9.90
N SER A 100 9.90 13.26 -9.73
CA SER A 100 10.31 14.20 -10.78
C SER A 100 10.83 13.48 -12.02
N LEU A 101 11.58 12.38 -11.89
CA LEU A 101 12.00 11.58 -13.04
C LEU A 101 10.81 10.94 -13.75
N ALA A 102 9.84 10.43 -13.00
CA ALA A 102 8.62 9.84 -13.55
C ALA A 102 7.73 10.89 -14.22
N GLU A 103 7.57 12.08 -13.64
CA GLU A 103 6.84 13.21 -14.23
C GLU A 103 7.49 13.64 -15.55
N MET A 104 8.82 13.78 -15.59
CA MET A 104 9.56 14.09 -16.81
C MET A 104 9.44 12.98 -17.86
N ASP A 105 9.39 11.72 -17.43
CA ASP A 105 9.20 10.56 -18.32
C ASP A 105 7.78 10.50 -18.88
N GLU A 106 6.77 10.79 -18.06
CA GLU A 106 5.37 10.92 -18.50
C GLU A 106 5.22 12.04 -19.55
N GLU A 107 5.85 13.20 -19.34
CA GLU A 107 5.88 14.28 -20.31
C GLU A 107 6.59 13.87 -21.61
N ALA A 108 7.73 13.18 -21.51
CA ALA A 108 8.47 12.69 -22.67
C ALA A 108 7.66 11.64 -23.47
N MET A 109 7.00 10.71 -22.79
CA MET A 109 6.13 9.71 -23.40
C MET A 109 4.88 10.33 -24.01
N ALA A 110 4.32 11.38 -23.40
CA ALA A 110 3.20 12.13 -23.99
C ALA A 110 3.60 12.83 -25.30
N LEU A 111 4.77 13.46 -25.34
CA LEU A 111 5.32 14.06 -26.56
C LEU A 111 5.61 13.00 -27.63
N TRP A 112 6.17 11.85 -27.24
CA TRP A 112 6.41 10.73 -28.14
C TRP A 112 5.10 10.20 -28.74
N ARG A 113 4.07 9.99 -27.91
CA ARG A 113 2.73 9.57 -28.37
C ARG A 113 2.10 10.55 -29.36
N GLN A 114 2.23 11.85 -29.11
CA GLN A 114 1.76 12.87 -30.05
C GLN A 114 2.51 12.83 -31.38
N ARG A 115 3.81 12.51 -31.35
CA ARG A 115 4.66 12.45 -32.54
C ARG A 115 4.47 11.16 -33.35
N PHE A 116 4.14 10.05 -32.70
CA PHE A 116 4.06 8.71 -33.30
C PHE A 116 2.73 8.01 -32.99
N PRO A 117 1.58 8.53 -33.48
CA PRO A 117 0.28 7.93 -33.23
C PRO A 117 0.11 6.54 -33.88
N GLN A 118 0.80 6.28 -34.99
CA GLN A 118 0.72 4.99 -35.67
C GLN A 118 1.38 3.86 -34.85
N ASP A 119 2.46 4.17 -34.12
CA ASP A 119 3.16 3.18 -33.30
C ASP A 119 2.30 2.75 -32.10
N ILE A 120 1.51 3.66 -31.53
CA ILE A 120 0.53 3.34 -30.49
C ILE A 120 -0.50 2.33 -31.00
N ILE A 121 -1.05 2.56 -32.20
CA ILE A 121 -2.04 1.67 -32.80
C ILE A 121 -1.42 0.28 -33.04
N ASN A 122 -0.18 0.24 -33.53
CA ASN A 122 0.53 -1.01 -33.79
C ASN A 122 0.83 -1.77 -32.48
N GLU A 123 1.26 -1.08 -31.43
CA GLU A 123 1.48 -1.66 -30.10
C GLU A 123 0.17 -2.20 -29.50
N GLU A 124 -0.91 -1.43 -29.57
CA GLU A 124 -2.23 -1.87 -29.09
C GLU A 124 -2.72 -3.12 -29.81
N GLN A 125 -2.55 -3.19 -31.13
CA GLN A 125 -2.88 -4.37 -31.94
C GLN A 125 -2.03 -5.58 -31.54
N PHE A 126 -0.70 -5.40 -31.44
CA PHE A 126 0.23 -6.45 -31.03
C PHE A 126 -0.12 -7.03 -29.65
N PHE A 127 -0.39 -6.16 -28.67
CA PHE A 127 -0.78 -6.60 -27.33
C PHE A 127 -2.22 -7.13 -27.26
N ALA A 128 -3.12 -6.71 -28.15
CA ALA A 128 -4.46 -7.30 -28.27
C ALA A 128 -4.39 -8.74 -28.78
N GLU A 129 -3.58 -9.01 -29.81
CA GLU A 129 -3.35 -10.36 -30.33
C GLU A 129 -2.76 -11.29 -29.26
N ARG A 130 -1.73 -10.84 -28.52
CA ARG A 130 -1.15 -11.61 -27.41
C ARG A 130 -2.13 -11.85 -26.26
N ARG A 131 -2.97 -10.87 -25.92
CA ARG A 131 -4.04 -11.05 -24.92
C ARG A 131 -5.08 -12.07 -25.40
N ALA A 132 -5.44 -12.05 -26.68
CA ALA A 132 -6.35 -13.02 -27.27
C ALA A 132 -5.74 -14.43 -27.28
N GLU A 133 -4.48 -14.59 -27.69
CA GLU A 133 -3.76 -15.86 -27.67
C GLU A 133 -3.69 -16.45 -26.25
N ARG A 134 -3.33 -15.62 -25.26
CA ARG A 134 -3.33 -16.04 -23.84
C ARG A 134 -4.72 -16.45 -23.36
N LYS A 135 -5.78 -15.76 -23.81
CA LYS A 135 -7.16 -16.11 -23.50
C LYS A 135 -7.56 -17.45 -24.11
N GLU A 136 -7.18 -17.73 -25.36
CA GLU A 136 -7.41 -19.02 -26.01
C GLU A 136 -6.66 -20.14 -25.30
N LYS A 137 -5.38 -19.95 -24.96
CA LYS A 137 -4.62 -20.93 -24.16
C LYS A 137 -5.23 -21.18 -22.79
N ARG A 138 -5.79 -20.14 -22.14
CA ARG A 138 -6.52 -20.29 -20.87
C ARG A 138 -7.81 -21.09 -21.05
N LYS A 139 -8.57 -20.84 -22.12
CA LYS A 139 -9.76 -21.64 -22.46
C LYS A 139 -9.40 -23.09 -22.77
N GLU A 140 -8.35 -23.34 -23.53
CA GLU A 140 -7.87 -24.69 -23.85
C GLU A 140 -7.46 -25.44 -22.58
N ARG A 141 -6.70 -24.79 -21.69
CA ARG A 141 -6.35 -25.36 -20.38
C ARG A 141 -7.59 -25.60 -19.52
N ALA A 142 -8.59 -24.71 -19.55
CA ALA A 142 -9.84 -24.90 -18.84
C ALA A 142 -10.66 -26.07 -19.39
N ALA A 143 -10.79 -26.19 -20.71
CA ALA A 143 -11.47 -27.30 -21.37
C ALA A 143 -10.77 -28.64 -21.07
N TYR A 144 -9.44 -28.67 -21.13
CA TYR A 144 -8.66 -29.85 -20.73
C TYR A 144 -8.91 -30.23 -19.26
N ARG A 145 -9.06 -29.26 -18.36
CA ARG A 145 -9.41 -29.52 -16.95
C ARG A 145 -10.82 -30.10 -16.83
N GLU A 146 -11.80 -29.56 -17.55
CA GLU A 146 -13.18 -30.07 -17.57
C GLU A 146 -13.24 -31.50 -18.11
N ASP A 147 -12.58 -31.78 -19.22
CA ASP A 147 -12.47 -33.14 -19.78
C ASP A 147 -11.83 -34.10 -18.79
N LYS A 148 -10.75 -33.68 -18.13
CA LYS A 148 -10.09 -34.48 -17.09
C LYS A 148 -11.01 -34.74 -15.89
N LEU A 149 -11.80 -33.75 -15.47
CA LEU A 149 -12.79 -33.90 -14.40
C LEU A 149 -13.91 -34.87 -14.80
N THR A 150 -14.44 -34.75 -16.01
CA THR A 150 -15.52 -35.63 -16.50
C THR A 150 -15.06 -37.08 -16.60
N TRP A 151 -13.88 -37.31 -17.14
CA TRP A 151 -13.37 -38.66 -17.31
C TRP A 151 -13.02 -39.31 -15.96
N LYS A 152 -12.49 -38.55 -15.00
CA LYS A 152 -12.36 -39.01 -13.61
C LYS A 152 -13.69 -39.35 -12.96
N ALA A 153 -14.74 -38.54 -13.19
CA ALA A 153 -16.06 -38.81 -12.65
C ALA A 153 -16.66 -40.10 -13.24
N VAL A 154 -16.50 -40.33 -14.55
CA VAL A 154 -16.92 -41.57 -15.23
C VAL A 154 -16.16 -42.77 -14.67
N ALA A 155 -14.85 -42.67 -14.49
CA ALA A 155 -14.04 -43.75 -13.92
C ALA A 155 -14.51 -44.09 -12.50
N LYS A 156 -14.72 -43.09 -11.62
CA LYS A 156 -15.27 -43.29 -10.27
C LYS A 156 -16.67 -43.92 -10.26
N TYR A 157 -17.56 -43.46 -11.15
CA TYR A 157 -18.92 -44.00 -11.28
C TYR A 157 -18.89 -45.48 -11.71
N ASN A 158 -18.07 -45.83 -12.69
CA ASN A 158 -17.92 -47.21 -13.16
C ASN A 158 -17.30 -48.13 -12.10
N MET A 159 -16.35 -47.63 -11.31
CA MET A 159 -15.83 -48.38 -10.17
C MET A 159 -16.91 -48.69 -9.13
N ALA A 160 -17.83 -47.75 -8.88
CA ALA A 160 -18.96 -47.97 -7.97
C ALA A 160 -19.96 -49.02 -8.52
N LEU A 161 -20.02 -49.21 -9.84
CA LEU A 161 -20.83 -50.25 -10.48
C LEU A 161 -20.20 -51.66 -10.38
N GLY A 162 -18.91 -51.78 -10.08
CA GLY A 162 -18.23 -53.06 -9.83
C GLY A 162 -18.35 -54.07 -11.00
N ASP A 163 -18.63 -55.33 -10.69
CA ASP A 163 -18.74 -56.47 -11.64
C ASP A 163 -19.79 -56.30 -12.74
N ALA A 164 -20.65 -55.27 -12.66
CA ALA A 164 -21.60 -54.90 -13.71
C ALA A 164 -20.96 -54.07 -14.84
N SER A 165 -19.75 -53.53 -14.64
CA SER A 165 -19.03 -52.76 -15.65
C SER A 165 -18.07 -53.66 -16.43
N SER A 166 -18.01 -53.47 -17.75
CA SER A 166 -17.15 -54.24 -18.68
C SER A 166 -15.65 -53.91 -18.55
N TRP A 167 -15.26 -52.98 -17.67
CA TRP A 167 -13.88 -52.56 -17.53
C TRP A 167 -13.09 -53.51 -16.63
N ASP A 168 -12.04 -54.13 -17.18
CA ASP A 168 -11.07 -54.93 -16.44
C ASP A 168 -9.95 -54.03 -15.85
N SER A 169 -9.32 -54.50 -14.78
CA SER A 169 -8.14 -53.96 -14.10
C SER A 169 -6.92 -53.66 -14.99
N ARG A 170 -6.96 -54.07 -16.26
CA ARG A 170 -5.93 -53.80 -17.28
C ARG A 170 -6.29 -52.68 -18.27
N ASP A 171 -7.47 -52.05 -18.14
CA ASP A 171 -7.82 -50.89 -18.96
C ASP A 171 -7.07 -49.65 -18.44
N ASP A 172 -6.29 -49.00 -19.30
CA ASP A 172 -5.49 -47.81 -18.96
C ASP A 172 -6.35 -46.71 -18.30
N ARG A 173 -7.65 -46.69 -18.62
CA ARG A 173 -8.60 -45.71 -18.08
C ARG A 173 -8.99 -45.97 -16.62
N PHE A 174 -8.69 -47.15 -16.07
CA PHE A 174 -8.88 -47.49 -14.67
C PHE A 174 -7.81 -46.87 -13.76
N LEU A 175 -6.58 -46.72 -14.27
CA LEU A 175 -5.45 -46.13 -13.53
C LEU A 175 -5.69 -44.66 -13.18
N ASP A 176 -6.47 -43.95 -13.99
CA ASP A 176 -6.67 -42.51 -13.83
C ASP A 176 -7.74 -42.12 -12.80
N ALA A 177 -8.55 -43.07 -12.33
CA ALA A 177 -9.32 -42.90 -11.12
C ALA A 177 -8.42 -42.67 -9.89
N TYR A 178 -7.20 -43.24 -9.93
CA TYR A 178 -6.21 -43.21 -8.86
C TYR A 178 -5.02 -42.27 -9.14
N VAL A 179 -4.88 -41.74 -10.36
CA VAL A 179 -3.98 -40.61 -10.61
C VAL A 179 -4.41 -39.48 -9.71
N GLN A 180 -3.63 -39.19 -8.67
CA GLN A 180 -3.81 -38.01 -7.85
C GLN A 180 -3.80 -36.82 -8.80
N THR A 181 -4.95 -36.20 -9.02
CA THR A 181 -4.93 -34.78 -9.34
C THR A 181 -4.43 -34.20 -8.05
N SER A 182 -3.16 -33.79 -7.99
CA SER A 182 -2.79 -32.77 -7.04
C SER A 182 -3.84 -31.67 -7.22
N GLU A 183 -4.74 -31.58 -6.25
CA GLU A 183 -5.55 -30.40 -6.02
C GLU A 183 -4.63 -29.22 -5.64
N GLU A 184 -3.35 -29.52 -5.38
CA GLU A 184 -2.26 -28.62 -5.00
C GLU A 184 -1.46 -28.04 -6.19
N ASP A 185 -1.71 -28.46 -7.43
CA ASP A 185 -1.20 -27.72 -8.59
C ASP A 185 -2.33 -26.88 -9.20
N ILE A 186 -2.19 -25.56 -9.00
CA ILE A 186 -2.90 -24.45 -9.61
C ILE A 186 -4.13 -23.95 -8.83
N THR A 187 -3.89 -23.40 -7.64
CA THR A 187 -4.48 -22.09 -7.37
C THR A 187 -4.05 -21.15 -8.50
N GLU A 188 -4.96 -20.33 -9.02
CA GLU A 188 -4.71 -19.40 -10.13
C GLU A 188 -3.65 -18.30 -9.80
N THR A 189 -2.85 -18.47 -8.76
CA THR A 189 -2.00 -17.45 -8.14
C THR A 189 -0.55 -17.45 -8.59
N GLU A 190 -0.07 -18.45 -9.33
CA GLU A 190 1.36 -18.51 -9.76
C GLU A 190 1.61 -18.12 -11.23
N SER A 191 0.69 -17.39 -11.88
CA SER A 191 0.96 -16.86 -13.24
C SER A 191 0.68 -15.37 -13.42
N GLU A 192 0.69 -14.61 -12.32
CA GLU A 192 0.56 -13.14 -12.32
C GLU A 192 1.87 -12.40 -12.05
N SER A 193 3.03 -13.07 -12.08
CA SER A 193 4.32 -12.38 -11.83
C SER A 193 5.41 -12.76 -12.82
N GLU A 194 5.18 -12.53 -14.10
CA GLU A 194 6.31 -12.39 -15.02
C GLU A 194 5.96 -11.41 -16.14
N ASN A 195 6.45 -10.18 -15.96
CA ASN A 195 6.45 -9.04 -16.88
C ASN A 195 5.23 -8.11 -16.80
N ASP A 196 5.03 -7.51 -15.63
CA ASP A 196 4.57 -6.11 -15.53
C ASP A 196 5.75 -5.31 -14.94
N GLU A 197 6.77 -5.04 -15.76
CA GLU A 197 7.80 -4.01 -15.55
C GLU A 197 8.11 -3.33 -16.88
#